data_AF-A0A2G2DRB2-F1
#
_entry.id   AF-A0A2G2DRB2-F1
#
_cell.length_a   1.000
_cell.length_b   1.000
_cell.length_c   1.000
_cell.angle_alpha   90.00
_cell.angle_beta   90.00
_cell.angle_gamma   90.00
#
_symmetry.space_group_name_H-M   'P 1'
#
loop_
_entity.id
_entity.type
_entity.pdbx_description
1 polymer ?
#
loop_
_entity_poly.entity_id
_entity_poly.type
_entity_poly.pdbx_seq_one_letter_code
_entity_poly.pdbx_strand_id
1 'polypeptide(L)'
;MPEIIRTTRFVGFIFFASLILTGCGESPDVELMKSGLTRVGMAKDQAKCYAEAAEDTVKGEPYNYIARLMGEGLGEKKAINKARRKFGADFKTPLEEARKNCLNPIPAPTDTDANK
;
A
#
# COMPACT_ATOMS: atom_id res chain seq x y z
N MET A 1 40.81 9.48 -59.00
CA MET A 1 40.81 10.03 -57.63
C MET A 1 39.43 9.75 -57.03
N PRO A 2 39.31 9.09 -55.86
CA PRO A 2 38.04 8.67 -55.27
C PRO A 2 37.52 9.68 -54.23
N GLU A 3 36.21 9.97 -54.21
CA GLU A 3 35.55 10.74 -53.14
C GLU A 3 34.23 10.02 -52.75
N ILE A 4 34.43 9.11 -51.81
CA ILE A 4 33.59 8.61 -50.70
C ILE A 4 32.13 9.12 -50.58
N ILE A 5 31.24 8.14 -50.46
CA ILE A 5 29.79 8.16 -50.21
C ILE A 5 29.46 8.81 -48.85
N ARG A 6 28.56 9.81 -48.83
CA ARG A 6 27.99 10.41 -47.60
C ARG A 6 26.48 10.14 -47.49
N THR A 7 26.18 8.98 -46.90
CA THR A 7 25.06 8.65 -46.00
C THR A 7 23.83 9.58 -45.96
N THR A 8 22.78 9.13 -46.66
CA THR A 8 21.37 8.99 -46.24
C THR A 8 20.94 9.69 -44.93
N ARG A 9 20.25 10.84 -45.06
CA ARG A 9 19.34 11.34 -44.03
C ARG A 9 17.99 10.66 -44.16
N PHE A 10 17.78 9.64 -43.34
CA PHE A 10 16.54 8.89 -43.23
C PHE A 10 15.43 9.77 -42.63
N VAL A 11 14.25 9.56 -43.20
CA VAL A 11 12.97 10.23 -42.98
C VAL A 11 12.39 9.86 -41.61
N GLY A 12 11.74 10.84 -40.96
CA GLY A 12 10.51 10.64 -40.17
C GLY A 12 10.60 9.82 -38.88
N PHE A 13 10.60 10.51 -37.74
CA PHE A 13 10.22 9.92 -36.45
C PHE A 13 9.05 10.74 -35.86
N ILE A 14 7.86 10.56 -36.45
CA ILE A 14 6.58 10.82 -35.79
C ILE A 14 6.12 9.48 -35.23
N PHE A 15 5.55 9.51 -34.02
CA PHE A 15 5.16 8.41 -33.11
C PHE A 15 6.23 8.11 -32.07
N PHE A 16 6.02 8.58 -30.84
CA PHE A 16 6.01 7.70 -29.67
C PHE A 16 5.40 8.42 -28.45
N ALA A 17 4.32 7.82 -27.92
CA ALA A 17 3.76 7.93 -26.57
C ALA A 17 3.32 9.35 -26.10
N SER A 18 2.04 9.71 -26.02
CA SER A 18 0.86 8.93 -25.61
C SER A 18 1.05 8.07 -24.36
N LEU A 19 1.74 8.55 -23.32
CA LEU A 19 1.73 7.94 -21.98
C LEU A 19 1.70 9.01 -20.87
N ILE A 20 0.76 9.95 -20.96
CA ILE A 20 0.39 10.80 -19.82
C ILE A 20 -0.70 10.05 -19.04
N LEU A 21 -0.32 8.97 -18.34
CA LEU A 21 -1.21 8.25 -17.42
C LEU A 21 -0.48 7.76 -16.15
N THR A 22 0.62 8.40 -15.76
CA THR A 22 1.32 8.10 -14.50
C THR A 22 0.67 8.79 -13.30
N GLY A 23 -0.66 8.78 -13.23
CA GLY A 23 -1.46 9.23 -12.09
C GLY A 23 -2.11 8.09 -11.31
N CYS A 24 -1.77 6.83 -11.60
CA CYS A 24 -2.22 5.70 -10.82
C CYS A 24 -1.32 5.62 -9.57
N GLY A 25 -1.76 6.24 -8.48
CA GLY A 25 -1.13 6.06 -7.17
C GLY A 25 -1.01 4.58 -6.85
N GLU A 26 0.08 4.20 -6.18
CA GLU A 26 0.35 2.80 -5.80
C GLU A 26 -0.89 2.20 -5.11
N SER A 27 -1.27 0.98 -5.47
CA SER A 27 -2.38 0.27 -4.84
C SER A 27 -1.98 -0.19 -3.44
N PRO A 28 -2.90 -0.23 -2.46
CA PRO A 28 -2.62 -0.78 -1.13
C PRO A 28 -2.14 -2.24 -1.22
N ASP A 29 -1.06 -2.57 -0.52
CA ASP A 29 -0.49 -3.92 -0.42
C ASP A 29 -0.88 -4.55 0.93
N VAL A 30 -2.01 -5.25 0.91
CA VAL A 30 -2.62 -5.88 2.09
C VAL A 30 -1.66 -6.84 2.78
N GLU A 31 -0.90 -7.62 2.02
CA GLU A 31 0.02 -8.62 2.58
C GLU A 31 1.22 -7.95 3.27
N LEU A 32 1.72 -6.85 2.72
CA LEU A 32 2.73 -6.03 3.38
C LEU A 32 2.20 -5.45 4.70
N MET A 33 0.96 -4.99 4.73
CA MET A 33 0.36 -4.45 5.96
C MET A 33 0.14 -5.54 7.01
N LYS A 34 -0.42 -6.69 6.63
CA LYS A 34 -0.60 -7.86 7.50
C LYS A 34 0.70 -8.28 8.16
N SER A 35 1.76 -8.41 7.37
CA SER A 35 3.08 -8.81 7.87
C SER A 35 3.69 -7.75 8.78
N GLY A 36 3.56 -6.46 8.45
CA GLY A 36 3.98 -5.35 9.31
C GLY A 36 3.25 -5.34 10.65
N LEU A 37 1.92 -5.47 10.66
CA LEU A 37 1.08 -5.49 11.86
C LEU A 37 1.42 -6.69 12.76
N THR A 38 1.57 -7.88 12.17
CA THR A 38 1.97 -9.09 12.91
C THR A 38 3.35 -8.92 13.53
N ARG A 39 4.30 -8.31 12.81
CA ARG A 39 5.66 -8.05 13.29
C ARG A 39 5.69 -7.12 14.50
N VAL A 40 4.79 -6.13 14.57
CA VAL A 40 4.69 -5.21 15.72
C VAL A 40 3.82 -5.74 16.86
N GLY A 41 3.41 -7.02 16.81
CA GLY A 41 2.76 -7.72 17.91
C GLY A 41 1.24 -7.79 17.85
N MET A 42 0.62 -7.46 16.71
CA MET A 42 -0.82 -7.68 16.51
C MET A 42 -1.10 -9.17 16.24
N ALA A 43 -2.21 -9.70 16.78
CA ALA A 43 -2.64 -11.07 16.47
C ALA A 43 -2.95 -11.20 14.97
N LYS A 44 -2.69 -12.37 14.37
CA LYS A 44 -2.84 -12.57 12.91
C LYS A 44 -4.23 -12.23 12.39
N ASP A 45 -5.28 -12.64 13.12
CA ASP A 45 -6.66 -12.38 12.71
C ASP A 45 -7.04 -10.90 12.80
N GLN A 46 -6.53 -10.21 13.82
CA GLN A 46 -6.68 -8.76 13.96
C GLN A 46 -5.88 -8.00 12.89
N ALA A 47 -4.67 -8.46 12.58
CA ALA A 47 -3.83 -7.90 11.53
C ALA A 47 -4.47 -8.05 10.15
N LYS A 48 -5.09 -9.21 9.88
CA LYS A 48 -5.88 -9.46 8.68
C LYS A 48 -7.07 -8.50 8.58
N CYS A 49 -7.91 -8.47 9.62
CA CYS A 49 -9.08 -7.59 9.66
C CYS A 49 -8.69 -6.12 9.42
N TYR A 50 -7.65 -5.65 10.12
CA TYR A 50 -7.24 -4.26 10.03
C TYR A 50 -6.66 -3.92 8.66
N ALA A 51 -5.80 -4.78 8.10
CA ALA A 51 -5.25 -4.56 6.76
C ALA A 51 -6.36 -4.47 5.70
N GLU A 52 -7.31 -5.41 5.73
CA GLU A 52 -8.43 -5.45 4.77
C GLU A 52 -9.37 -4.25 4.96
N ALA A 53 -9.72 -3.89 6.19
CA ALA A 53 -10.58 -2.72 6.44
C ALA A 53 -9.92 -1.37 6.08
N ALA A 54 -8.59 -1.29 6.18
CA ALA A 54 -7.85 -0.09 5.86
C ALA A 54 -7.58 0.08 4.35
N GLU A 55 -7.50 -1.01 3.58
CA GLU A 55 -7.35 -0.98 2.12
C GLU A 55 -8.48 -0.17 1.44
N ASP A 56 -9.73 -0.40 1.87
CA ASP A 56 -10.90 0.25 1.27
C ASP A 56 -10.95 1.77 1.48
N THR A 57 -10.22 2.28 2.48
CA THR A 57 -10.39 3.65 2.99
C THR A 57 -9.11 4.49 2.93
N VAL A 58 -7.95 3.86 2.76
CA VAL A 58 -6.64 4.52 2.75
C VAL A 58 -5.97 4.35 1.38
N LYS A 59 -5.50 5.45 0.80
CA LYS A 59 -4.72 5.42 -0.45
C LYS A 59 -3.47 4.54 -0.29
N GLY A 60 -3.06 3.85 -1.35
CA GLY A 60 -1.98 2.87 -1.25
C GLY A 60 -0.61 3.46 -0.88
N GLU A 61 -0.27 4.70 -1.26
CA GLU A 61 1.00 5.31 -0.84
C GLU A 61 1.18 5.44 0.69
N PRO A 62 0.30 6.13 1.44
CA PRO A 62 0.42 6.18 2.90
C PRO A 62 0.26 4.80 3.53
N TYR A 63 -0.61 3.95 2.98
CA TYR A 63 -0.83 2.58 3.44
C TYR A 63 0.47 1.74 3.38
N ASN A 64 1.07 1.61 2.20
CA ASN A 64 2.28 0.83 1.94
C ASN A 64 3.47 1.40 2.72
N TYR A 65 3.53 2.72 2.87
CA TYR A 65 4.59 3.35 3.67
C TYR A 65 4.50 2.99 5.15
N ILE A 66 3.30 2.96 5.73
CA ILE A 66 3.10 2.52 7.12
C ILE A 66 3.46 1.05 7.27
N ALA A 67 2.98 0.20 6.35
CA ALA A 67 3.25 -1.23 6.32
C ALA A 67 4.77 -1.51 6.31
N ARG A 68 5.53 -0.84 5.42
CA ARG A 68 6.98 -0.98 5.34
C ARG A 68 7.68 -0.55 6.64
N LEU A 69 7.29 0.58 7.23
CA LEU A 69 7.88 1.03 8.50
C LEU A 69 7.65 0.02 9.63
N MET A 70 6.49 -0.62 9.67
CA MET A 70 6.22 -1.70 10.63
C MET A 70 7.04 -2.95 10.31
N GLY A 71 7.21 -3.28 9.03
CA GLY A 71 8.15 -4.31 8.55
C GLY A 71 9.61 -4.06 8.97
N GLU A 72 10.02 -2.79 9.05
CA GLU A 72 11.34 -2.37 9.58
C GLU A 72 11.42 -2.46 11.12
N GLY A 73 10.33 -2.79 11.81
CA GLY A 73 10.25 -2.89 13.27
C GLY A 73 9.82 -1.60 13.97
N LEU A 74 9.40 -0.57 13.23
CA LEU A 74 8.84 0.62 13.82
C LEU A 74 7.41 0.34 14.31
N GLY A 75 7.15 0.50 15.61
CA GLY A 75 5.81 0.29 16.16
C GLY A 75 4.73 1.14 15.46
N GLU A 76 3.52 0.58 15.34
CA GLU A 76 2.40 1.12 14.55
C GLU A 76 2.15 2.62 14.77
N LYS A 77 2.04 3.08 16.03
CA LYS A 77 1.82 4.50 16.35
C LYS A 77 2.92 5.41 15.82
N LYS A 78 4.18 4.95 15.85
CA LYS A 78 5.32 5.70 15.31
C LYS A 78 5.29 5.68 13.77
N ALA A 79 4.93 4.55 13.16
CA ALA A 79 4.77 4.43 11.71
C ALA A 79 3.69 5.38 11.17
N ILE A 80 2.50 5.39 11.78
CA ILE A 80 1.40 6.30 11.44
C ILE A 80 1.81 7.76 11.59
N ASN A 81 2.49 8.12 12.69
CA ASN A 81 2.95 9.49 12.89
C ASN A 81 3.99 9.93 11.84
N LYS A 82 4.87 9.02 11.40
CA LYS A 82 5.87 9.30 10.35
C LYS A 82 5.19 9.45 8.99
N ALA A 83 4.23 8.58 8.67
CA ALA A 83 3.39 8.72 7.49
C ALA A 83 2.61 10.04 7.49
N ARG A 84 2.10 10.46 8.66
CA ARG A 84 1.31 11.70 8.79
C ARG A 84 2.13 12.93 8.42
N ARG A 85 3.39 12.95 8.85
CA ARG A 85 4.34 14.01 8.52
C ARG A 85 4.69 14.06 7.04
N LYS A 86 4.59 12.93 6.33
CA LYS A 86 4.94 12.80 4.92
C LYS A 86 3.75 13.07 3.98
N PHE A 87 2.57 12.55 4.30
CA PHE A 87 1.41 12.53 3.39
C PHE A 87 0.21 13.34 3.89
N GLY A 88 0.29 13.97 5.06
CA GLY A 88 -0.85 14.67 5.69
C GLY A 88 -1.63 13.80 6.67
N ALA A 89 -2.73 14.32 7.21
CA ALA A 89 -3.50 13.66 8.28
C ALA A 89 -4.74 12.91 7.79
N ASP A 90 -5.10 13.04 6.51
CA ASP A 90 -6.40 12.60 5.98
C ASP A 90 -6.62 11.07 6.10
N PHE A 91 -5.55 10.29 6.03
CA PHE A 91 -5.62 8.83 6.16
C PHE A 91 -5.72 8.35 7.63
N LYS A 92 -5.54 9.23 8.62
CA LYS A 92 -5.43 8.82 10.03
C LYS A 92 -6.77 8.41 10.61
N THR A 93 -7.82 9.18 10.34
CA THR A 93 -9.19 8.88 10.77
C THR A 93 -9.66 7.52 10.26
N PRO A 94 -9.60 7.22 8.93
CA PRO A 94 -10.01 5.91 8.43
C PRO A 94 -9.17 4.76 9.00
N LEU A 95 -7.86 4.93 9.21
CA LEU A 95 -7.05 3.92 9.91
C LEU A 95 -7.51 3.68 11.35
N GLU A 96 -7.81 4.74 12.10
CA GLU A 96 -8.27 4.60 13.49
C GLU A 96 -9.64 3.94 13.58
N GLU A 97 -10.53 4.19 12.61
CA GLU A 97 -11.83 3.52 12.50
C GLU A 97 -11.67 2.05 12.15
N ALA A 98 -10.88 1.72 11.13
CA ALA A 98 -10.54 0.34 10.77
C ALA A 98 -9.93 -0.41 11.97
N ARG A 99 -9.02 0.24 12.69
CA ARG A 99 -8.41 -0.28 13.91
C ARG A 99 -9.45 -0.60 14.98
N LYS A 100 -10.36 0.33 15.28
CA LYS A 100 -11.41 0.14 16.30
C LYS A 100 -12.33 -1.03 15.95
N ASN A 101 -12.69 -1.16 14.67
CA ASN A 101 -13.54 -2.24 14.18
C ASN A 101 -12.91 -3.62 14.40
N CYS A 102 -11.57 -3.71 14.35
CA CYS A 102 -10.84 -4.98 14.45
C CYS A 102 -10.23 -5.28 15.84
N LEU A 103 -10.10 -4.28 16.72
CA LEU A 103 -9.50 -4.43 18.06
C LEU A 103 -10.50 -4.32 19.21
N ASN A 104 -11.77 -3.99 18.96
CA ASN A 104 -12.82 -4.37 19.90
C ASN A 104 -12.80 -5.89 20.06
N PRO A 105 -13.09 -6.45 21.24
CA PRO A 105 -13.10 -7.90 21.42
C PRO A 105 -14.09 -8.50 20.43
N ILE A 106 -13.58 -9.05 19.34
CA ILE A 106 -14.31 -9.98 18.50
C ILE A 106 -14.65 -11.11 19.46
N PRO A 107 -15.94 -11.35 19.81
CA PRO A 107 -16.27 -12.56 20.54
C PRO A 107 -15.65 -13.70 19.75
N ALA A 108 -14.87 -14.56 20.43
CA ALA A 108 -14.16 -15.66 19.82
C ALA A 108 -15.07 -16.35 18.79
N PRO A 109 -14.57 -16.78 17.61
CA PRO A 109 -15.38 -17.56 16.69
C PRO A 109 -15.95 -18.74 17.49
N THR A 110 -17.24 -18.70 17.77
CA THR A 110 -17.92 -19.84 18.37
C THR A 110 -17.89 -20.91 17.29
N ASP A 111 -17.28 -22.05 17.59
CA ASP A 111 -17.14 -23.24 16.75
C ASP A 111 -18.50 -23.83 16.33
N THR A 112 -19.33 -23.08 15.62
CA THR A 112 -20.70 -23.44 15.21
C THR A 112 -20.81 -23.59 13.69
N ASP A 113 -19.72 -23.95 13.03
CA ASP A 113 -19.71 -24.37 11.62
C ASP A 113 -19.04 -25.75 11.46
N ALA A 114 -19.24 -26.64 12.44
CA ALA A 114 -18.77 -28.04 12.37
C ALA A 114 -19.91 -29.07 12.27
N ASN A 115 -21.15 -28.66 11.92
CA ASN A 115 -22.21 -29.63 11.67
C ASN A 115 -23.29 -29.11 10.71
N LYS A 116 -23.05 -29.25 9.40
CA LYS A 116 -24.13 -29.38 8.42
C LYS A 116 -23.68 -30.21 7.22
#